data_AF-A0A1V6MJN2-F1
#
_entry.id   AF-A0A1V6MJN2-F1
#
_cell.length_a   1.000
_cell.length_b   1.000
_cell.length_c   1.000
_cell.angle_alpha   90.00
_cell.angle_beta   90.00
_cell.angle_gamma   90.00
#
_symmetry.space_group_name_H-M   'P 1'
#
loop_
_entity.id
_entity.type
_entity.pdbx_description
1 polymer ?
#
loop_
_entity_poly.entity_id
_entity_poly.type
_entity_poly.pdbx_seq_one_letter_code
_entity_poly.pdbx_strand_id
1 'polypeptide(L)'
;MVTKEEAVLAGAHFLKTAGYPDRPDSIVMLPETAVEFPYGWTVRFDFREHIETGDSTQAPFSSVVVVPHDGTPAHFAPTFPPVAMYMEMRAAGNWPPQKG
;
A
#
# COMPACT_ATOMS: atom_id res chain seq x y z
N MET A 1 -11.22 5.00 13.49
CA MET A 1 -10.88 3.90 12.56
C MET A 1 -11.12 4.44 11.17
N VAL A 2 -10.10 4.41 10.32
CA VAL A 2 -10.18 4.90 8.94
C VAL A 2 -11.09 3.98 8.13
N THR A 3 -12.01 4.52 7.36
CA THR A 3 -12.88 3.75 6.46
C THR A 3 -12.10 3.24 5.24
N LYS A 4 -12.66 2.25 4.53
CA LYS A 4 -12.08 1.75 3.28
C LYS A 4 -11.86 2.86 2.24
N GLU A 5 -12.81 3.77 2.10
CA GLU A 5 -12.76 4.87 1.13
C GLU A 5 -11.67 5.88 1.49
N GLU A 6 -11.59 6.26 2.77
CA GLU A 6 -10.52 7.12 3.28
C GLU A 6 -9.15 6.47 3.11
N ALA A 7 -9.04 5.15 3.30
CA ALA A 7 -7.81 4.42 3.06
C ALA A 7 -7.39 4.44 1.59
N VAL A 8 -8.33 4.23 0.66
CA VAL A 8 -8.05 4.34 -0.78
C VAL A 8 -7.56 5.75 -1.14
N LEU A 9 -8.21 6.80 -0.63
CA LEU A 9 -7.83 8.18 -0.89
C LEU A 9 -6.46 8.53 -0.30
N ALA A 10 -6.18 8.11 0.94
CA ALA A 10 -4.89 8.31 1.58
C ALA A 10 -3.76 7.56 0.86
N GLY A 11 -4.01 6.32 0.43
CA GLY A 11 -3.07 5.53 -0.37
C GLY A 11 -2.78 6.18 -1.72
N ALA A 12 -3.82 6.63 -2.43
CA ALA A 12 -3.67 7.36 -3.69
C ALA A 12 -2.85 8.65 -3.50
N HIS A 13 -3.14 9.41 -2.44
CA HIS A 13 -2.40 10.63 -2.13
C HIS A 13 -0.91 10.34 -1.89
N PHE A 14 -0.58 9.32 -1.09
CA PHE A 14 0.80 8.90 -0.85
C PHE A 14 1.51 8.51 -2.15
N LEU A 15 0.88 7.69 -2.99
CA LEU A 15 1.49 7.27 -4.25
C LEU A 15 1.74 8.47 -5.18
N LYS A 16 0.80 9.40 -5.28
CA LYS A 16 0.91 10.57 -6.17
C LYS A 16 1.92 11.62 -5.70
N THR A 17 2.21 11.67 -4.40
CA THR A 17 3.04 12.74 -3.81
C THR A 17 4.44 12.27 -3.41
N ALA A 18 4.58 10.99 -3.04
CA ALA A 18 5.83 10.45 -2.53
C ALA A 18 6.28 9.17 -3.24
N GLY A 19 5.36 8.28 -3.60
CA GLY A 19 5.69 7.00 -4.22
C GLY A 19 6.14 7.10 -5.68
N TYR A 20 5.34 7.78 -6.51
CA TYR A 20 5.52 7.99 -7.95
C TYR A 20 5.08 9.39 -8.38
N PRO A 21 5.73 10.45 -7.86
CA PRO A 21 5.36 11.84 -8.16
C PRO A 21 5.62 12.24 -9.62
N ASP A 22 6.41 11.46 -10.35
CA ASP A 22 6.72 11.61 -11.76
C ASP A 22 5.61 11.11 -12.70
N ARG A 23 4.70 10.27 -12.20
CA ARG A 23 3.58 9.70 -12.97
C ARG A 23 2.30 9.58 -12.13
N PRO A 24 1.80 10.68 -11.54
CA PRO A 24 0.65 10.65 -10.66
C PRO A 24 -0.64 10.22 -11.36
N ASP A 25 -0.75 10.51 -12.67
CA ASP A 25 -1.93 10.20 -13.48
C ASP A 25 -1.98 8.74 -13.94
N SER A 26 -0.86 8.02 -13.86
CA SER A 26 -0.76 6.59 -14.19
C SER A 26 -1.26 5.71 -13.05
N ILE A 27 -1.34 6.21 -11.81
CA ILE A 27 -1.75 5.42 -10.64
C ILE A 27 -3.25 5.08 -10.72
N VAL A 28 -3.54 3.78 -10.66
CA VAL A 28 -4.89 3.22 -10.54
C VAL A 28 -4.98 2.46 -9.22
N MET A 29 -5.77 2.98 -8.28
CA MET A 29 -6.10 2.24 -7.05
C MET A 29 -7.08 1.11 -7.37
N LEU A 30 -6.99 0.00 -6.64
CA LEU A 30 -7.87 -1.17 -6.75
C LEU A 30 -8.65 -1.38 -5.45
N PRO A 31 -9.72 -0.61 -5.18
CA PRO A 31 -10.44 -0.62 -3.90
C PRO A 31 -10.96 -1.99 -3.48
N GLU A 32 -11.36 -2.83 -4.42
CA GLU A 32 -11.83 -4.20 -4.19
C GLU A 32 -10.78 -5.11 -3.53
N THR A 33 -9.49 -4.77 -3.66
CA THR A 33 -8.39 -5.49 -3.02
C THR A 33 -8.10 -5.01 -1.59
N ALA A 34 -8.86 -4.03 -1.09
CA ALA A 34 -8.67 -3.50 0.25
C ALA A 34 -8.98 -4.56 1.31
N VAL A 35 -7.99 -4.83 2.17
CA VAL A 35 -8.11 -5.75 3.30
C VAL A 35 -7.85 -4.97 4.59
N GLU A 36 -8.75 -5.11 5.56
CA GLU A 36 -8.62 -4.52 6.88
C GLU A 36 -7.80 -5.43 7.80
N PHE A 37 -6.84 -4.84 8.52
CA PHE A 37 -6.07 -5.48 9.57
C PHE A 37 -6.13 -4.61 10.84
N PRO A 38 -5.85 -5.17 12.02
CA PRO A 38 -5.81 -4.38 13.26
C PRO A 38 -4.89 -3.16 13.22
N TYR A 39 -3.78 -3.23 12.47
CA TYR A 39 -2.86 -2.11 12.29
C TYR A 39 -3.35 -1.04 11.30
N GLY A 40 -4.14 -1.44 10.29
CA GLY A 40 -4.54 -0.56 9.20
C GLY A 40 -5.08 -1.31 7.99
N TRP A 41 -5.33 -0.58 6.92
CA TRP A 41 -5.73 -1.15 5.63
C TRP A 41 -4.51 -1.48 4.77
N THR A 42 -4.64 -2.53 3.96
CA THR A 42 -3.78 -2.72 2.78
C THR A 42 -4.63 -2.53 1.55
N VAL A 43 -4.15 -1.79 0.55
CA VAL A 43 -4.84 -1.57 -0.72
C VAL A 43 -3.85 -1.76 -1.86
N ARG A 44 -4.24 -2.50 -2.91
CA ARG A 44 -3.42 -2.61 -4.11
C ARG A 44 -3.61 -1.42 -5.04
N PHE A 45 -2.58 -1.17 -5.83
CA PHE A 45 -2.64 -0.27 -6.97
C PHE A 45 -1.88 -0.90 -8.13
N ASP A 46 -2.11 -0.36 -9.32
CA ASP A 46 -1.35 -0.66 -10.52
C ASP A 46 -1.12 0.61 -11.34
N PHE A 47 -0.33 0.51 -12.40
CA PHE A 47 -0.20 1.55 -13.40
C PHE A 47 -1.15 1.31 -14.56
N ARG A 48 -1.77 2.40 -15.06
CA ARG A 48 -2.68 2.36 -16.21
C ARG A 48 -2.03 1.66 -17.40
N GLU A 49 -0.76 1.97 -17.67
CA GLU A 49 0.00 1.41 -18.78
C GLU A 49 0.13 -0.12 -18.66
N HIS A 50 0.37 -0.64 -17.45
CA HIS A 50 0.43 -2.08 -17.21
C HIS A 50 -0.95 -2.74 -17.41
N ILE A 51 -2.01 -2.12 -16.88
CA ILE A 51 -3.39 -2.64 -17.05
C ILE A 51 -3.78 -2.70 -18.54
N GLU A 52 -3.48 -1.65 -19.30
CA GLU A 52 -3.90 -1.51 -20.69
C GLU A 52 -3.10 -2.40 -21.65
N THR A 53 -1.80 -2.60 -21.37
CA THR A 53 -0.89 -3.32 -22.27
C THR A 53 -0.62 -4.76 -21.86
N GLY A 54 -0.76 -5.08 -20.58
CA GLY A 54 -0.30 -6.36 -20.00
C GLY A 54 1.23 -6.51 -19.96
N ASP A 55 2.00 -5.45 -20.24
CA ASP A 55 3.46 -5.48 -20.20
C ASP A 55 3.96 -5.48 -18.75
N SER A 56 4.55 -6.60 -18.32
CA SER A 56 5.03 -6.78 -16.95
C SER A 56 6.18 -5.82 -16.58
N THR A 57 6.87 -5.23 -17.56
CA THR A 57 7.90 -4.22 -17.30
C THR A 57 7.31 -2.87 -16.85
N GLN A 58 6.02 -2.65 -17.12
CA GLN A 58 5.29 -1.47 -16.68
C GLN A 58 4.66 -1.64 -15.29
N ALA A 59 4.69 -2.83 -14.70
CA ALA A 59 4.10 -3.09 -13.40
C ALA A 59 4.86 -2.36 -12.26
N PRO A 60 4.17 -1.95 -11.18
CA PRO A 60 4.86 -1.42 -10.01
C PRO A 60 5.70 -2.50 -9.34
N PHE A 61 6.89 -2.13 -8.86
CA PHE A 61 7.77 -3.04 -8.13
C PHE A 61 7.12 -3.59 -6.85
N SER A 62 6.41 -2.72 -6.10
CA SER A 62 5.52 -3.12 -5.02
C SER A 62 4.12 -2.59 -5.32
N SER A 63 3.14 -3.49 -5.37
CA SER A 63 1.75 -3.14 -5.71
C SER A 63 0.86 -2.94 -4.49
N VAL A 64 1.41 -2.82 -3.28
CA VAL A 64 0.64 -2.76 -2.03
C VAL A 64 1.02 -1.53 -1.21
N VAL A 65 0.02 -0.72 -0.87
CA VAL A 65 0.13 0.40 0.07
C VAL A 65 -0.57 0.03 1.38
N VAL A 66 0.04 0.45 2.48
CA VAL A 66 -0.47 0.29 3.84
C VAL A 66 -0.94 1.64 4.34
N VAL A 67 -2.14 1.69 4.91
CA VAL A 67 -2.75 2.89 5.50
C VAL A 67 -3.11 2.61 6.97
N PRO A 68 -2.27 3.07 7.90
CA PRO A 68 -2.48 2.85 9.33
C PRO A 68 -3.76 3.52 9.87
N HIS A 69 -4.41 2.87 10.84
CA HIS A 69 -5.60 3.45 11.48
C HIS A 69 -5.30 4.59 12.46
N ASP A 70 -4.06 4.67 12.93
CA ASP A 70 -3.59 5.63 13.94
C ASP A 70 -3.24 7.01 13.36
N GLY A 71 -3.43 7.20 12.05
CA GLY A 71 -3.13 8.45 11.34
C GLY A 71 -1.67 8.61 10.96
N THR A 72 -0.81 7.62 11.21
CA THR A 72 0.55 7.63 10.65
C THR A 72 0.50 7.56 9.12
N PRO A 73 1.49 8.14 8.41
CA PRO A 73 1.44 8.23 6.95
C PRO A 73 1.33 6.87 6.26
N ALA A 74 0.58 6.85 5.16
CA ALA A 74 0.57 5.72 4.25
C ALA A 74 1.98 5.46 3.69
N HIS A 75 2.30 4.20 3.47
CA HIS A 75 3.63 3.76 3.04
C HIS A 75 3.53 2.45 2.25
N PHE A 76 4.60 2.10 1.53
CA PHE A 76 4.70 0.79 0.91
C PHE A 76 4.84 -0.31 1.96
N ALA A 77 4.20 -1.45 1.74
CA ALA A 77 4.55 -2.65 2.47
C ALA A 77 6.02 -3.04 2.18
N PRO A 78 6.76 -3.59 3.16
CA PRO A 78 8.07 -4.15 2.89
C PRO A 78 7.95 -5.32 1.89
N THR A 79 8.99 -5.53 1.07
CA THR A 79 9.02 -6.66 0.12
C THR A 79 9.21 -8.01 0.80
N PHE A 80 9.75 -8.01 2.02
CA PHE A 80 9.83 -9.15 2.92
C PHE A 80 9.72 -8.64 4.36
N PRO A 81 8.87 -9.22 5.23
CA PRO A 81 8.07 -10.45 5.06
C PRO A 81 6.78 -10.27 4.22
N PRO A 82 5.98 -11.35 3.99
CA PRO A 82 4.67 -11.22 3.38
C PRO A 82 3.80 -10.17 4.09
N VAL A 83 2.96 -9.46 3.32
CA VAL A 83 2.19 -8.30 3.81
C VAL A 83 1.36 -8.64 5.05
N ALA A 84 0.64 -9.77 5.06
CA ALA A 84 -0.16 -10.16 6.24
C ALA A 84 0.71 -10.32 7.50
N MET A 85 1.87 -10.95 7.38
CA MET A 85 2.82 -11.10 8.49
C MET A 85 3.39 -9.75 8.93
N TYR A 86 3.70 -8.84 8.01
CA TYR A 86 4.07 -7.46 8.33
C TYR A 86 2.97 -6.75 9.14
N MET A 87 1.71 -6.86 8.70
CA MET A 87 0.57 -6.22 9.38
C MET A 87 0.37 -6.77 10.80
N GLU A 88 0.51 -8.09 10.98
CA GLU A 88 0.47 -8.75 12.30
C GLU A 88 1.61 -8.27 13.21
N MET A 89 2.84 -8.20 12.70
CA MET A 89 3.98 -7.72 13.46
C MET A 89 3.83 -6.25 13.87
N ARG A 90 3.28 -5.39 12.99
CA ARG A 90 2.98 -3.99 13.33
C ARG A 90 1.91 -3.90 14.41
N ALA A 91 0.83 -4.67 14.30
CA ALA A 91 -0.22 -4.71 15.30
C ALA A 91 0.29 -5.18 16.67
N ALA A 92 1.24 -6.13 16.68
CA ALA A 92 1.87 -6.64 17.90
C ALA A 92 2.99 -5.75 18.46
N GLY A 93 3.40 -4.68 17.77
CA GLY A 93 4.55 -3.86 18.15
C GLY A 93 5.91 -4.54 17.96
N ASN A 94 5.96 -5.64 17.21
CA ASN A 94 7.16 -6.46 16.98
C ASN A 94 7.93 -6.07 15.70
N TRP A 95 7.60 -4.91 15.11
CA TRP A 95 8.26 -4.40 13.91
C TRP A 95 8.95 -3.04 14.17
N PRO A 96 10.20 -2.84 13.72
CA PRO A 96 11.07 -3.84 13.08
C PRO A 96 11.56 -4.89 14.09
N PRO A 97 11.84 -6.13 13.63
CA PRO A 97 12.38 -7.15 14.52
C PRO A 97 13.72 -6.68 15.13
N GLN A 98 13.87 -6.84 16.44
CA GLN A 98 15.13 -6.51 17.12
C GLN A 98 16.24 -7.41 16.58
N LYS A 99 17.41 -6.82 16.31
CA LYS A 99 18.62 -7.62 16.05
C LYS A 99 18.96 -8.35 17.35
N GLY A 100 18.95 -9.69 17.31
CA GLY A 100 19.52 -10.52 18.37
C GLY A 100 21.02 -10.36 18.48
#